data_AF-A0A368FQ33-F1
#
_entry.id   AF-A0A368FQ33-F1
#
_cell.length_a   1.000
_cell.length_b   1.000
_cell.length_c   1.000
_cell.angle_alpha   90.00
_cell.angle_beta   90.00
_cell.angle_gamma   90.00
#
_symmetry.space_group_name_H-M   'P 1'
#
loop_
_entity.id
_entity.type
_entity.pdbx_description
1 polymer ?
#
loop_
_entity_poly.entity_id
_entity_poly.type
_entity_poly.pdbx_seq_one_letter_code
_entity_poly.pdbx_strand_id
1 'polypeptide(L)'
;MNVLAFLRSYEEHKKLPQWVKSIEFVLEHIFGPPSDPYSFGGATKNLTETVNKYITCFLTDRFVMVANESAMEDAALCLTDYQQYLSGIVIVNMTDNATEFEPLTTYKIRHLPTLTDNTQGYVDSAKRLFDRNMPFNDLKYLTYGFSFLQEAIDRAIIAIRANSSHSVGMYSQQEPYPCINYDT
;
A
#
# COMPACT_ATOMS: atom_id res chain seq x y z
N MET A 1 -18.09 -28.47 -19.45
CA MET A 1 -17.90 -28.74 -20.89
C MET A 1 -16.48 -28.30 -21.24
N ASN A 2 -15.63 -29.23 -21.69
CA ASN A 2 -14.26 -28.92 -22.09
C ASN A 2 -14.30 -28.28 -23.49
N VAL A 3 -14.00 -26.98 -23.57
CA VAL A 3 -14.11 -26.19 -24.81
C VAL A 3 -13.26 -26.80 -25.93
N LEU A 4 -12.09 -27.34 -25.59
CA LEU A 4 -11.20 -28.02 -26.53
C LEU A 4 -11.84 -29.31 -27.08
N ALA A 5 -12.53 -30.08 -26.23
CA ALA A 5 -13.27 -31.26 -26.65
C ALA A 5 -14.50 -30.92 -27.53
N PHE A 6 -15.18 -29.80 -27.25
CA PHE A 6 -16.28 -29.30 -28.08
C PHE A 6 -15.79 -28.86 -29.47
N LEU A 7 -14.64 -28.20 -29.55
CA LEU A 7 -14.04 -27.79 -30.81
C LEU A 7 -13.59 -28.99 -31.66
N ARG A 8 -12.97 -30.02 -31.06
CA ARG A 8 -12.63 -31.27 -31.76
C ARG A 8 -13.85 -32.03 -32.27
N SER A 9 -14.95 -32.07 -31.50
CA SER A 9 -16.21 -32.66 -31.97
C SER A 9 -16.84 -31.87 -33.13
N TYR A 10 -16.59 -30.56 -33.23
CA TYR A 10 -17.08 -29.72 -34.32
C TYR A 10 -16.19 -29.85 -35.59
N GLU A 11 -14.91 -30.18 -35.41
CA GLU A 11 -13.91 -30.41 -36.46
C GLU A 11 -14.26 -31.56 -37.40
N GLU A 12 -14.88 -32.64 -36.87
CA GLU A 12 -15.32 -33.80 -37.66
C GLU A 12 -16.47 -33.49 -38.62
N HIS A 13 -17.13 -32.33 -38.51
CA HIS A 13 -18.39 -32.06 -39.22
C HIS A 13 -18.37 -30.86 -40.19
N LYS A 14 -17.33 -30.00 -40.22
CA LYS A 14 -17.22 -28.88 -41.20
C LYS A 14 -15.81 -28.28 -41.29
N LYS A 15 -15.42 -27.78 -42.49
CA LYS A 15 -14.20 -26.96 -42.67
C LYS A 15 -14.29 -25.68 -41.82
N LEU A 16 -13.52 -25.63 -40.74
CA LEU A 16 -13.52 -24.51 -39.79
C LEU A 16 -12.94 -23.22 -40.39
N PRO A 17 -13.51 -22.05 -40.05
CA PRO A 17 -12.95 -20.76 -40.43
C PRO A 17 -11.60 -20.50 -39.73
N GLN A 18 -10.73 -19.71 -40.36
CA GLN A 18 -9.34 -19.46 -39.96
C GLN A 18 -9.19 -19.07 -38.46
N TRP A 19 -10.14 -18.34 -37.90
CA TRP A 19 -10.10 -17.87 -36.51
C TRP A 19 -10.24 -18.99 -35.47
N VAL A 20 -10.95 -20.09 -35.79
CA VAL A 20 -11.13 -21.19 -34.84
C VAL A 20 -9.85 -22.02 -34.72
N LYS A 21 -9.11 -22.18 -35.82
CA LYS A 21 -7.78 -22.79 -35.81
C LYS A 21 -6.79 -22.01 -34.93
N SER A 22 -6.90 -20.68 -34.91
CA SER A 22 -6.11 -19.85 -33.99
C SER A 22 -6.51 -20.07 -32.52
N ILE A 23 -7.80 -20.23 -32.22
CA ILE A 23 -8.27 -20.50 -30.85
C ILE A 23 -7.84 -21.89 -30.39
N GLU A 24 -7.95 -22.89 -31.25
CA GLU A 24 -7.50 -24.25 -30.96
C GLU A 24 -6.01 -24.29 -30.65
N PHE A 25 -5.18 -23.67 -31.51
CA PHE A 25 -3.75 -23.52 -31.26
C PHE A 25 -3.46 -22.86 -29.91
N VAL A 26 -4.14 -21.75 -29.58
CA VAL A 26 -3.97 -21.07 -28.30
C VAL A 26 -4.39 -21.98 -27.14
N LEU A 27 -5.54 -22.64 -27.21
CA LEU A 27 -6.05 -23.50 -26.12
C LEU A 27 -5.17 -24.73 -25.88
N GLU A 28 -4.54 -25.28 -26.91
CA GLU A 28 -3.60 -26.40 -26.79
C GLU A 28 -2.30 -26.00 -26.10
N HIS A 29 -1.79 -24.79 -26.35
CA HIS A 29 -0.47 -24.37 -25.87
C HIS A 29 -0.55 -23.56 -24.57
N ILE A 30 -1.59 -22.74 -24.35
CA ILE A 30 -1.65 -21.77 -23.24
C ILE A 30 -1.55 -22.42 -21.85
N PHE A 31 -2.14 -23.60 -21.65
CA PHE A 31 -2.06 -24.37 -20.41
C PHE A 31 -1.05 -25.54 -20.49
N GLY A 32 -0.24 -25.57 -21.55
CA GLY A 32 0.82 -26.54 -21.74
C GLY A 32 1.95 -26.40 -20.70
N PRO A 33 2.87 -27.38 -20.66
CA PRO A 33 3.99 -27.35 -19.72
C PRO A 33 4.89 -26.12 -19.97
N PRO A 34 5.58 -25.59 -18.93
CA PRO A 34 6.41 -24.38 -19.05
C PRO A 34 7.60 -24.48 -20.02
N SER A 35 7.87 -25.68 -20.55
CA SER A 35 8.86 -25.93 -21.61
C SER A 35 8.41 -25.46 -22.99
N ASP A 36 7.11 -25.30 -23.20
CA ASP A 36 6.54 -24.82 -24.46
C ASP A 36 6.63 -23.29 -24.53
N PRO A 37 7.29 -22.70 -25.55
CA PRO A 37 7.44 -21.26 -25.70
C PRO A 37 6.13 -20.49 -25.86
N TYR A 38 5.05 -21.15 -26.30
CA TYR A 38 3.72 -20.54 -26.45
C TYR A 38 2.81 -20.77 -25.25
N SER A 39 3.27 -21.52 -24.24
CA SER A 39 2.53 -21.66 -22.99
C SER A 39 2.52 -20.36 -22.19
N PHE A 40 1.43 -20.13 -21.45
CA PHE A 40 1.34 -18.98 -20.56
C PHE A 40 2.49 -18.96 -19.56
N GLY A 41 2.86 -20.13 -19.03
CA GLY A 41 4.00 -20.26 -18.10
C GLY A 41 5.35 -19.95 -18.76
N GLY A 42 5.58 -20.40 -20.00
CA GLY A 42 6.78 -20.10 -20.77
C GLY A 42 6.89 -18.62 -21.14
N ALA A 43 5.79 -18.03 -21.63
CA ALA A 43 5.72 -16.62 -22.02
C ALA A 43 5.88 -15.65 -20.83
N THR A 44 5.41 -16.03 -19.64
CA THR A 44 5.51 -15.20 -18.42
C THR A 44 6.72 -15.53 -17.54
N LYS A 45 7.49 -16.58 -17.86
CA LYS A 45 8.61 -17.07 -17.04
C LYS A 45 9.61 -15.96 -16.65
N ASN A 46 10.09 -15.19 -17.63
CA ASN A 46 11.06 -14.12 -17.38
C ASN A 46 10.49 -13.01 -16.49
N LEU A 47 9.20 -12.70 -16.65
CA LEU A 47 8.51 -11.72 -15.81
C LEU A 47 8.39 -12.25 -14.38
N THR A 48 7.94 -13.49 -14.21
CA THR A 48 7.81 -14.12 -12.88
C THR A 48 9.15 -14.23 -12.17
N GLU A 49 10.22 -14.63 -12.86
CA GLU A 49 11.56 -14.70 -12.27
C GLU A 49 12.06 -13.32 -11.85
N THR A 50 11.80 -12.29 -12.66
CA THR A 50 12.18 -10.91 -12.36
C THR A 50 11.40 -10.40 -11.15
N VAL A 51 10.08 -10.56 -11.15
CA VAL A 51 9.20 -10.17 -10.03
C VAL A 51 9.61 -10.89 -8.75
N ASN A 52 9.90 -12.19 -8.81
CA ASN A 52 10.30 -12.96 -7.65
C ASN A 52 11.61 -12.42 -7.03
N LYS A 53 12.61 -12.08 -7.86
CA LYS A 53 13.85 -11.44 -7.39
C LYS A 53 13.61 -10.11 -6.69
N TYR A 54 12.64 -9.32 -7.14
CA TYR A 54 12.31 -8.06 -6.49
C TYR A 54 11.49 -8.25 -5.21
N ILE A 55 10.52 -9.18 -5.21
CA ILE A 55 9.71 -9.50 -4.03
C ILE A 55 10.60 -9.95 -2.86
N THR A 56 11.67 -10.71 -3.12
CA THR A 56 12.60 -11.12 -2.06
C THR A 56 13.33 -9.96 -1.38
N CYS A 57 13.38 -8.77 -1.99
CA CYS A 57 13.96 -7.58 -1.38
C CYS A 57 12.97 -6.81 -0.47
N PHE A 58 11.67 -7.10 -0.55
CA PHE A 58 10.67 -6.44 0.29
C PHE A 58 10.53 -7.17 1.63
N LEU A 59 11.00 -6.53 2.70
CA LEU A 59 10.71 -6.97 4.06
C LEU A 59 9.25 -6.66 4.40
N THR A 60 8.44 -7.71 4.57
CA THR A 60 7.03 -7.62 4.98
C THR A 60 6.84 -7.60 6.49
N ASP A 61 7.79 -8.20 7.24
CA ASP A 61 7.74 -8.26 8.70
C ASP A 61 8.45 -7.04 9.31
N ARG A 62 7.72 -5.92 9.38
CA ARG A 62 8.24 -4.64 9.90
C ARG A 62 7.65 -4.24 11.25
N PHE A 63 6.77 -5.07 11.82
CA PHE A 63 6.09 -4.75 13.07
C PHE A 63 6.85 -5.36 14.24
N VAL A 64 7.39 -4.49 15.09
CA VAL A 64 8.05 -4.90 16.33
C VAL A 64 7.16 -4.47 17.49
N MET A 65 6.68 -5.45 18.26
CA MET A 65 5.92 -5.18 19.48
C MET A 65 6.88 -4.90 20.61
N VAL A 66 6.61 -3.84 21.38
CA VAL A 66 7.45 -3.41 22.49
C VAL A 66 6.57 -3.27 23.73
N ALA A 67 7.09 -3.66 24.89
CA ALA A 67 6.32 -3.65 26.14
C ALA A 67 6.01 -2.23 26.65
N ASN A 68 6.97 -1.30 26.53
CA ASN A 68 6.88 0.04 27.12
C ASN A 68 7.24 1.14 26.11
N GLU A 69 6.70 2.33 26.31
CA GLU A 69 6.98 3.53 25.51
C GLU A 69 8.47 3.89 25.50
N SER A 70 9.16 3.80 26.64
CA SER A 70 10.61 4.05 26.74
C SER A 70 11.44 3.04 25.95
N ALA A 71 11.09 1.75 25.99
CA ALA A 71 11.81 0.73 25.22
C ALA A 71 11.60 0.92 23.71
N MET A 72 10.43 1.45 23.31
CA MET A 72 10.18 1.82 21.91
C MET A 72 11.04 3.01 21.51
N GLU A 73 11.22 4.02 22.37
CA GLU A 73 12.11 5.15 22.11
C GLU A 73 13.57 4.71 21.95
N ASP A 74 14.07 3.86 22.85
CA ASP A 74 15.46 3.34 22.76
C ASP A 74 15.68 2.55 21.47
N ALA A 75 14.73 1.68 21.11
CA ALA A 75 14.77 0.94 19.86
C ALA A 75 14.67 1.87 18.63
N ALA A 76 13.80 2.89 18.69
CA ALA A 76 13.63 3.86 17.63
C ALA A 76 14.91 4.67 17.38
N LEU A 77 15.61 5.09 18.44
CA LEU A 77 16.88 5.79 18.32
C LEU A 77 17.93 4.92 17.62
N CYS A 78 18.10 3.68 18.08
CA CYS A 78 19.01 2.71 17.44
C CYS A 78 18.66 2.48 15.96
N LEU A 79 17.39 2.24 15.64
CA LEU A 79 16.93 2.01 14.26
C LEU A 79 17.05 3.27 13.38
N THR A 80 16.99 4.46 13.95
CA THR A 80 17.16 5.72 13.23
C THR A 80 18.60 5.87 12.72
N ASP A 81 19.59 5.46 13.52
CA ASP A 81 21.01 5.48 13.11
C ASP A 81 21.28 4.60 11.89
N TYR A 82 20.51 3.51 11.74
CA TYR A 82 20.57 2.61 10.60
C TYR A 82 19.58 2.94 9.46
N GLN A 83 18.86 4.06 9.54
CA GLN A 83 17.82 4.47 8.57
C GLN A 83 16.69 3.44 8.40
N GLN A 84 16.38 2.69 9.46
CA GLN A 84 15.38 1.62 9.45
C GLN A 84 14.09 2.00 10.21
N TYR A 85 14.13 3.09 11.00
CA TYR A 85 12.97 3.58 11.72
C TYR A 85 12.02 4.38 10.81
N LEU A 86 10.71 4.13 10.95
CA LEU A 86 9.66 4.87 10.25
C LEU A 86 8.66 5.51 11.22
N SER A 87 8.04 4.69 12.07
CA SER A 87 7.01 5.14 13.02
C SER A 87 6.86 4.20 14.19
N GLY A 88 6.66 4.77 15.36
CA GLY A 88 6.18 4.09 16.56
C GLY A 88 4.72 4.44 16.82
N ILE A 89 3.96 3.49 17.33
CA ILE A 89 2.55 3.68 17.70
C ILE A 89 2.43 3.37 19.18
N VAL A 90 1.90 4.31 19.95
CA VAL A 90 1.69 4.16 21.40
C VAL A 90 0.22 4.31 21.68
N ILE A 91 -0.41 3.26 22.20
CA ILE A 91 -1.79 3.33 22.69
C ILE A 91 -1.72 3.78 24.16
N VAL A 92 -2.43 4.84 24.49
CA VAL A 92 -2.40 5.45 25.81
C VAL A 92 -3.51 4.86 26.67
N ASN A 93 -3.27 4.71 27.97
CA ASN A 93 -4.23 4.19 28.95
C ASN A 93 -4.74 2.77 28.66
N MET A 94 -3.94 1.94 27.98
CA MET A 94 -4.24 0.53 27.80
C MET A 94 -3.56 -0.29 28.89
N THR A 95 -4.28 -1.24 29.50
CA THR A 95 -3.67 -2.18 30.46
C THR A 95 -3.07 -3.38 29.72
N ASP A 96 -2.00 -3.98 30.25
CA ASP A 96 -1.28 -5.08 29.59
C ASP A 96 -2.17 -6.31 29.27
N ASN A 97 -3.26 -6.48 30.03
CA ASN A 97 -4.19 -7.59 29.88
C ASN A 97 -5.49 -7.20 29.16
N ALA A 98 -5.57 -6.00 28.58
CA ALA A 98 -6.78 -5.55 27.92
C ALA A 98 -7.04 -6.36 26.64
N THR A 99 -8.22 -6.97 26.56
CA THR A 99 -8.66 -7.77 25.41
C THR A 99 -9.36 -6.93 24.34
N GLU A 100 -9.85 -5.75 24.72
CA GLU A 100 -10.61 -4.85 23.85
C GLU A 100 -10.24 -3.39 24.11
N PHE A 101 -10.32 -2.56 23.07
CA PHE A 101 -10.13 -1.12 23.19
C PHE A 101 -11.27 -0.46 23.99
N GLU A 102 -10.98 0.62 24.71
CA GLU A 102 -12.02 1.40 25.41
C GLU A 102 -12.83 2.26 24.42
N PRO A 103 -14.05 2.74 24.79
CA PRO A 103 -14.84 3.63 23.93
C PRO A 103 -14.08 4.90 23.53
N LEU A 104 -13.26 5.43 24.44
CA LEU A 104 -12.37 6.55 24.18
C LEU A 104 -10.94 6.05 24.19
N THR A 105 -10.46 5.59 23.03
CA THR A 105 -9.06 5.21 22.86
C THR A 105 -8.26 6.39 22.37
N THR A 106 -7.18 6.71 23.06
CA THR A 106 -6.22 7.73 22.63
C THR A 106 -4.92 7.05 22.24
N TYR A 107 -4.34 7.46 21.11
CA TYR A 107 -3.07 6.92 20.64
C TYR A 107 -2.16 8.05 20.16
N LYS A 108 -0.87 7.77 20.13
CA LYS A 108 0.19 8.66 19.65
C LYS A 108 0.92 7.98 18.50
N ILE A 109 1.13 8.70 17.41
CA ILE A 109 2.03 8.29 16.34
C ILE A 109 3.34 9.07 16.51
N ARG A 110 4.44 8.35 16.70
CA ARG A 110 5.79 8.90 16.75
C ARG A 110 6.51 8.63 15.44
N HIS A 111 6.22 9.43 14.45
CA HIS A 111 6.86 9.31 13.13
C HIS A 111 8.28 9.89 13.14
N LEU A 112 9.12 9.49 12.19
CA LEU A 112 10.46 10.04 12.05
C LEU A 112 10.38 11.57 11.83
N PRO A 113 11.04 12.41 12.66
CA PRO A 113 10.86 13.87 12.62
C PRO A 113 11.21 14.55 11.29
N THR A 114 12.12 13.97 10.50
CA THR A 114 12.50 14.50 9.19
C THR A 114 11.40 14.33 8.14
N LEU A 115 10.51 13.35 8.36
CA LEU A 115 9.44 12.94 7.46
C LEU A 115 8.07 13.54 7.85
N THR A 116 7.99 14.28 8.95
CA THR A 116 6.81 15.06 9.35
C THR A 116 7.11 16.55 9.39
N ASP A 117 6.05 17.35 9.43
CA ASP A 117 6.19 18.78 9.75
C ASP A 117 6.51 18.96 11.23
N ASN A 118 7.19 20.07 11.53
CA ASN A 118 7.52 20.45 12.90
C ASN A 118 6.28 20.94 13.63
N THR A 119 6.15 20.58 14.90
CA THR A 119 5.02 20.97 15.76
C THR A 119 5.24 22.29 16.53
N GLN A 120 6.36 22.99 16.30
CA GLN A 120 6.62 24.30 16.91
C GLN A 120 5.65 25.40 16.48
N GLY A 121 5.08 25.29 15.27
CA GLY A 121 4.12 26.25 14.72
C GLY A 121 2.99 25.52 14.00
N TYR A 122 1.78 26.06 14.11
CA TYR A 122 0.58 25.50 13.46
C TYR A 122 0.17 26.28 12.20
N VAL A 123 0.80 27.42 11.93
CA VAL A 123 0.55 28.27 10.75
C VAL A 123 1.87 28.56 10.07
N ASP A 124 1.81 28.69 8.75
CA ASP A 124 2.94 29.17 7.95
C ASP A 124 3.25 30.65 8.24
N SER A 125 4.42 31.09 7.80
CA SER A 125 4.83 32.48 7.86
C SER A 125 3.86 33.37 7.08
N ALA A 126 3.46 34.50 7.66
CA ALA A 126 2.63 35.51 6.99
C ALA A 126 3.27 36.08 5.71
N LYS A 127 4.57 35.85 5.48
CA LYS A 127 5.27 36.23 4.25
C LYS A 127 5.03 35.25 3.09
N ARG A 128 4.49 34.06 3.37
CA ARG A 128 4.21 33.07 2.34
C ARG A 128 2.89 33.44 1.66
N LEU A 129 3.01 34.04 0.49
CA LEU A 129 1.89 34.48 -0.34
C LEU A 129 1.38 33.41 -1.33
N PHE A 130 2.05 32.26 -1.38
CA PHE A 130 1.74 31.17 -2.31
C PHE A 130 1.29 29.91 -1.56
N ASP A 131 0.67 29.02 -2.31
CA ASP A 131 0.20 27.73 -1.85
C ASP A 131 1.30 26.81 -1.33
N ARG A 132 0.86 25.83 -0.52
CA ARG A 132 1.67 24.74 0.03
C ARG A 132 1.59 23.53 -0.89
N ASN A 133 2.27 23.57 -2.03
CA ASN A 133 2.13 22.54 -3.07
C ASN A 133 3.38 21.67 -3.28
N MET A 134 4.49 21.92 -2.58
CA MET A 134 5.72 21.15 -2.78
C MET A 134 5.62 19.77 -2.11
N PRO A 135 5.60 18.63 -2.83
CA PRO A 135 5.29 17.34 -2.23
C PRO A 135 6.21 16.94 -1.08
N PHE A 136 7.52 17.15 -1.22
CA PHE A 136 8.51 16.71 -0.23
C PHE A 136 8.67 17.64 0.97
N ASN A 137 8.25 18.90 0.85
CA ASN A 137 8.46 19.93 1.87
C ASN A 137 7.15 20.35 2.55
N ASP A 138 6.09 20.52 1.76
CA ASP A 138 4.80 21.02 2.22
C ASP A 138 3.80 19.92 2.55
N LEU A 139 3.85 18.82 1.80
CA LEU A 139 2.86 17.74 1.89
C LEU A 139 3.43 16.51 2.61
N LYS A 140 4.33 16.72 3.57
CA LYS A 140 5.06 15.63 4.26
C LYS A 140 4.14 14.56 4.83
N TYR A 141 3.02 14.95 5.44
CA TYR A 141 2.04 14.03 6.01
C TYR A 141 1.45 13.04 4.99
N LEU A 142 1.28 13.49 3.74
CA LEU A 142 0.84 12.64 2.62
C LEU A 142 2.04 11.90 2.01
N THR A 143 3.09 12.63 1.66
CA THR A 143 4.26 12.10 0.92
C THR A 143 4.99 11.00 1.69
N TYR A 144 5.12 11.12 3.01
CA TYR A 144 5.84 10.16 3.84
C TYR A 144 4.94 9.23 4.64
N GLY A 145 3.64 9.18 4.33
CA GLY A 145 2.79 8.10 4.82
C GLY A 145 2.14 8.31 6.18
N PHE A 146 2.35 9.44 6.87
CA PHE A 146 1.77 9.67 8.20
C PHE A 146 0.23 9.61 8.17
N SER A 147 -0.43 10.32 7.26
CA SER A 147 -1.89 10.33 7.16
C SER A 147 -2.45 8.97 6.76
N PHE A 148 -1.71 8.21 5.95
CA PHE A 148 -2.08 6.85 5.57
C PHE A 148 -1.98 5.89 6.76
N LEU A 149 -0.94 6.03 7.58
CA LEU A 149 -0.77 5.27 8.80
C LEU A 149 -1.88 5.59 9.81
N GLN A 150 -2.22 6.87 9.95
CA GLN A 150 -3.31 7.32 10.82
C GLN A 150 -4.64 6.69 10.41
N GLU A 151 -5.00 6.76 9.13
CA GLU A 151 -6.23 6.13 8.59
C GLU A 151 -6.23 4.61 8.79
N ALA A 152 -5.09 3.94 8.60
CA ALA A 152 -4.99 2.49 8.81
C ALA A 152 -5.23 2.10 10.28
N ILE A 153 -4.67 2.87 11.22
CA ILE A 153 -4.86 2.66 12.67
C ILE A 153 -6.31 2.94 13.06
N ASP A 154 -6.87 4.07 12.64
CA ASP A 154 -8.25 4.46 12.95
C ASP A 154 -9.23 3.39 12.45
N ARG A 155 -9.06 2.95 11.21
CA ARG A 155 -9.86 1.88 10.63
C ARG A 155 -9.72 0.56 11.39
N ALA A 156 -8.51 0.21 11.83
CA ALA A 156 -8.28 -1.01 12.61
C ALA A 156 -8.98 -0.95 13.98
N ILE A 157 -8.83 0.17 14.71
CA ILE A 157 -9.49 0.37 16.01
C ILE A 157 -11.01 0.32 15.85
N ILE A 158 -11.55 1.03 14.86
CA ILE A 158 -13.00 1.04 14.57
C ILE A 158 -13.49 -0.36 14.20
N ALA A 159 -12.78 -1.09 13.35
CA ALA A 159 -13.17 -2.43 12.93
C ALA A 159 -13.20 -3.42 14.10
N ILE A 160 -12.20 -3.36 14.98
CA ILE A 160 -12.13 -4.20 16.19
C ILE A 160 -13.28 -3.86 17.14
N ARG A 161 -13.58 -2.57 17.32
CA ARG A 161 -14.62 -2.12 18.27
C ARG A 161 -16.04 -2.31 17.76
N ALA A 162 -16.29 -2.05 16.50
CA ALA A 162 -17.59 -2.25 15.89
C ALA A 162 -17.88 -3.73 15.60
N ASN A 163 -16.89 -4.63 15.75
CA ASN A 163 -16.93 -6.03 15.33
C ASN A 163 -17.47 -6.20 13.89
N SER A 164 -17.20 -5.21 13.04
CA SER A 164 -17.66 -5.17 11.66
C SER A 164 -16.66 -4.39 10.81
N SER A 165 -16.42 -4.88 9.59
CA SER A 165 -15.60 -4.18 8.62
C SER A 165 -16.46 -3.16 7.87
N HIS A 166 -16.20 -1.87 8.08
CA HIS A 166 -16.82 -0.82 7.27
C HIS A 166 -15.95 -0.53 6.04
N SER A 167 -16.56 -0.52 4.85
CA SER A 167 -15.88 -0.26 3.57
C SER A 167 -15.74 1.23 3.25
N VAL A 168 -15.48 2.08 4.25
CA VAL A 168 -15.35 3.53 4.02
C VAL A 168 -13.99 3.80 3.36
N GLY A 169 -13.99 4.45 2.19
CA GLY A 169 -12.78 4.96 1.55
C GLY A 169 -12.57 6.41 1.92
N MET A 170 -11.35 6.77 2.34
CA MET A 170 -10.97 8.17 2.56
C MET A 170 -10.13 8.65 1.38
N TYR A 171 -10.42 9.86 0.90
CA TYR A 171 -9.58 10.56 -0.08
C TYR A 171 -9.27 11.97 0.46
N SER A 172 -8.06 12.45 0.17
CA SER A 172 -7.64 13.80 0.53
C SER A 172 -7.49 14.63 -0.74
N GLN A 173 -8.11 15.81 -0.76
CA GLN A 173 -8.02 16.76 -1.87
C GLN A 173 -7.59 18.12 -1.31
N GLN A 174 -6.57 18.73 -1.91
CA GLN A 174 -6.22 20.11 -1.62
C GLN A 174 -7.23 21.06 -2.26
N GLU A 175 -7.57 22.12 -1.55
CA GLU A 175 -8.36 23.21 -2.12
C GLU A 175 -7.56 23.94 -3.20
N PRO A 176 -8.19 24.33 -4.32
CA PRO A 176 -7.50 25.05 -5.38
C PRO A 176 -7.09 26.44 -4.90
N TYR A 177 -5.85 26.83 -5.21
CA TYR A 177 -5.34 28.17 -4.92
C TYR A 177 -5.61 29.13 -6.09
N PRO A 178 -6.00 30.39 -5.84
CA PRO A 178 -6.22 31.37 -6.91
C PRO A 178 -4.94 31.69 -7.69
N CYS A 179 -5.08 31.87 -9.00
CA CYS A 179 -3.97 32.32 -9.84
C CYS A 179 -3.62 33.77 -9.51
N ILE A 180 -2.38 34.01 -9.07
CA ILE A 180 -1.84 35.35 -8.82
C ILE A 180 -0.76 35.67 -9.85
N ASN A 181 -0.91 36.82 -10.52
CA ASN A 181 0.12 37.36 -11.42
C ASN A 181 0.89 38.44 -10.66
N TYR A 182 2.22 38.43 -10.77
CA TYR A 182 3.07 39.51 -10.28
C TYR A 182 3.53 40.34 -11.48
N ASP A 183 3.28 41.65 -11.44
CA ASP A 183 3.96 42.60 -12.32
C ASP A 183 5.41 42.69 -11.85
N THR A 184 6.33 42.18 -12.68
CA THR A 184 7.79 42.32 -12.53
C THR A 184 8.29 43.69 -12.96
#